data_AF-A0A800F0Y5-F1
#
_entry.id   AF-A0A800F0Y5-F1
#
_cell.length_a   1.000
_cell.length_b   1.000
_cell.length_c   1.000
_cell.angle_alpha   90.00
_cell.angle_beta   90.00
_cell.angle_gamma   90.00
#
_symmetry.space_group_name_H-M   'P 1'
#
loop_
_entity.id
_entity.type
_entity.pdbx_description
1 polymer ?
#
loop_
_entity_poly.entity_id
_entity_poly.type
_entity_poly.pdbx_seq_one_letter_code
_entity_poly.pdbx_strand_id
1 'polypeptide(L)'
;QLPRMSFEITSMSYAPDRTVNKLQRNVAISDGNNTLRSQFTPVPYDISISLYGMFAGNEDAIQVVEQILPFFRPEWTNTVKLVPEMGQYFDVPTVLTDMSIEDTYEADFQARRAIIYTFNFTVKGLLFGPVSKKGIIRRTLIDFTIPSANNSTGDQIRAASPLEGPQARVTITPGLLANGSPTSNSSASVAVTSINANSTYGYAIDHENFFDGLVRHNHDK
;
A
#
# COMPACT_ATOMS: atom_id res chain seq x y z
N GLN A 1 -3.35 43.26 -8.14
CA GLN A 1 -3.94 43.44 -6.78
C GLN A 1 -2.97 42.83 -5.76
N LEU A 2 -2.78 43.52 -4.63
CA LEU A 2 -2.00 43.11 -3.45
C LEU A 2 -2.95 43.29 -2.24
N PRO A 3 -2.85 42.49 -1.17
CA PRO A 3 -1.87 41.41 -0.94
C PRO A 3 -2.15 40.15 -1.77
N ARG A 4 -1.10 39.35 -2.03
CA ARG A 4 -1.22 38.02 -2.65
C ARG A 4 -0.12 37.09 -2.17
N MET A 5 -0.41 35.80 -2.13
CA MET A 5 0.55 34.74 -1.83
C MET A 5 0.60 33.72 -2.95
N SER A 6 1.79 33.20 -3.24
CA SER A 6 2.03 32.09 -4.16
C SER A 6 3.09 31.17 -3.59
N PHE A 7 2.99 29.87 -3.83
CA PHE A 7 3.99 28.90 -3.38
C PHE A 7 4.56 28.13 -4.57
N GLU A 8 5.79 27.66 -4.43
CA GLU A 8 6.40 26.72 -5.37
C GLU A 8 7.17 25.63 -4.63
N ILE A 9 7.28 24.45 -5.26
CA ILE A 9 8.17 23.40 -4.81
C ILE A 9 9.53 23.66 -5.48
N THR A 10 10.54 24.00 -4.70
CA THR A 10 11.88 24.34 -5.20
C THR A 10 12.75 23.12 -5.40
N SER A 11 12.64 22.12 -4.50
CA SER A 11 13.42 20.89 -4.60
C SER A 11 12.75 19.71 -3.92
N MET A 12 13.17 18.52 -4.33
CA MET A 12 12.79 17.26 -3.68
C MET A 12 14.05 16.38 -3.57
N SER A 13 14.53 16.16 -2.34
CA SER A 13 15.75 15.40 -2.08
C SER A 13 15.45 14.15 -1.25
N TYR A 14 16.15 13.06 -1.56
CA TYR A 14 16.00 11.80 -0.80
C TYR A 14 16.60 11.98 0.60
N ALA A 15 15.87 11.56 1.63
CA ALA A 15 16.26 11.71 3.04
C ALA A 15 16.70 10.37 3.66
N PRO A 16 17.98 9.95 3.51
CA PRO A 16 18.43 8.60 3.89
C PRO A 16 18.29 8.32 5.39
N ASP A 17 18.41 9.33 6.24
CA ASP A 17 18.35 9.19 7.71
C ASP A 17 16.99 8.70 8.22
N ARG A 18 15.93 8.84 7.41
CA ARG A 18 14.57 8.40 7.73
C ARG A 18 14.21 7.08 7.04
N THR A 19 15.17 6.41 6.42
CA THR A 19 14.90 5.15 5.72
C THR A 19 14.55 4.06 6.73
N VAL A 20 13.51 3.30 6.42
CA VAL A 20 13.18 2.06 7.11
C VAL A 20 13.61 0.87 6.26
N ASN A 21 13.52 -0.34 6.82
CA ASN A 21 13.89 -1.55 6.10
C ASN A 21 12.99 -1.76 4.86
N LYS A 22 13.61 -1.71 3.67
CA LYS A 22 12.93 -1.80 2.37
C LYS A 22 12.24 -3.15 2.11
N LEU A 23 12.60 -4.18 2.86
CA LEU A 23 12.02 -5.53 2.74
C LEU A 23 10.72 -5.68 3.52
N GLN A 24 10.41 -4.73 4.41
CA GLN A 24 9.17 -4.77 5.16
C GLN A 24 8.00 -4.40 4.24
N ARG A 25 6.90 -5.14 4.43
CA ARG A 25 5.71 -5.05 3.60
C ARG A 25 4.50 -4.91 4.49
N ASN A 26 3.77 -3.81 4.32
CA ASN A 26 2.51 -3.60 4.99
C ASN A 26 1.43 -4.38 4.22
N VAL A 27 0.59 -5.11 4.95
CA VAL A 27 -0.53 -5.87 4.39
C VAL A 27 -1.83 -5.44 5.07
N ALA A 28 -2.85 -5.23 4.26
CA ALA A 28 -4.19 -4.90 4.72
C ALA A 28 -5.22 -5.74 3.97
N ILE A 29 -6.31 -6.08 4.64
CA ILE A 29 -7.42 -6.80 4.02
C ILE A 29 -8.29 -5.78 3.29
N SER A 30 -8.67 -6.06 2.05
CA SER A 30 -9.59 -5.22 1.29
C SER A 30 -11.02 -5.34 1.85
N ASP A 31 -11.82 -4.29 1.69
CA ASP A 31 -13.21 -4.14 2.18
C ASP A 31 -14.19 -5.29 1.80
N GLY A 32 -13.81 -6.12 0.82
CA GLY A 32 -14.56 -7.31 0.39
C GLY A 32 -13.96 -8.65 0.83
N ASN A 33 -13.03 -8.68 1.77
CA ASN A 33 -12.39 -9.87 2.40
C ASN A 33 -11.83 -10.97 1.47
N ASN A 34 -11.77 -10.73 0.16
CA ASN A 34 -11.28 -11.68 -0.85
C ASN A 34 -9.94 -11.30 -1.47
N THR A 35 -9.43 -10.11 -1.17
CA THR A 35 -8.14 -9.63 -1.67
C THR A 35 -7.30 -9.05 -0.54
N LEU A 36 -6.01 -9.37 -0.59
CA LEU A 36 -4.98 -8.76 0.23
C LEU A 36 -4.39 -7.59 -0.55
N ARG A 37 -4.33 -6.44 0.10
CA ARG A 37 -3.60 -5.26 -0.35
C ARG A 37 -2.24 -5.27 0.30
N SER A 38 -1.23 -4.99 -0.48
CA SER A 38 0.14 -4.99 0.00
C SER A 38 0.93 -3.85 -0.57
N GLN A 39 1.72 -3.22 0.28
CA GLN A 39 2.56 -2.09 -0.07
C GLN A 39 3.92 -2.22 0.61
N PHE A 40 4.98 -1.81 -0.08
CA PHE A 40 6.30 -1.69 0.53
C PHE A 40 6.37 -0.48 1.47
N THR A 41 7.35 -0.47 2.36
CA THR A 41 7.63 0.70 3.19
C THR A 41 7.82 1.97 2.36
N PRO A 42 7.41 3.14 2.89
CA PRO A 42 7.59 4.40 2.20
C PRO A 42 9.06 4.77 2.02
N VAL A 43 9.31 5.59 1.00
CA VAL A 43 10.59 6.22 0.73
C VAL A 43 10.53 7.67 1.22
N PRO A 44 11.37 8.08 2.18
CA PRO A 44 11.36 9.44 2.72
C PRO A 44 12.00 10.44 1.76
N TYR A 45 11.37 11.60 1.62
CA TYR A 45 11.89 12.75 0.88
C TYR A 45 11.76 14.03 1.71
N ASP A 46 12.74 14.92 1.60
CA ASP A 46 12.64 16.31 2.05
C ASP A 46 12.20 17.16 0.86
N ILE A 47 11.03 17.79 0.97
CA ILE A 47 10.42 18.61 -0.08
C ILE A 47 10.57 20.07 0.33
N SER A 48 11.37 20.82 -0.40
CA SER A 48 11.56 22.26 -0.17
C SER A 48 10.45 23.04 -0.87
N ILE A 49 9.77 23.91 -0.12
CA ILE A 49 8.68 24.76 -0.60
C ILE A 49 9.02 26.20 -0.26
N SER A 50 8.93 27.10 -1.23
CA SER A 50 9.07 28.54 -1.02
C SER A 50 7.72 29.21 -1.19
N LEU A 51 7.26 29.89 -0.15
CA LEU A 51 6.04 30.71 -0.14
C LEU A 51 6.44 32.18 -0.31
N TYR A 52 5.91 32.82 -1.34
CA TYR A 52 6.11 34.23 -1.65
C TYR A 52 4.85 35.02 -1.28
N GLY A 53 4.97 35.98 -0.37
CA GLY A 53 3.95 36.98 -0.08
C GLY A 53 4.35 38.32 -0.67
N MET A 54 3.48 38.92 -1.49
CA MET A 54 3.68 40.26 -2.05
C MET A 54 2.69 41.23 -1.43
N PHE A 55 3.20 42.32 -0.87
CA PHE A 55 2.44 43.30 -0.09
C PHE A 55 2.69 44.73 -0.59
N ALA A 56 1.68 45.59 -0.45
CA ALA A 56 1.80 47.01 -0.78
C ALA A 56 2.39 47.85 0.38
N GLY A 57 2.12 47.43 1.63
CA GLY A 57 2.63 48.05 2.84
C GLY A 57 3.24 47.02 3.78
N ASN A 58 4.15 47.47 4.64
CA ASN A 58 4.85 46.61 5.62
C ASN A 58 3.88 46.13 6.72
N GLU A 59 2.90 46.96 7.09
CA GLU A 59 1.86 46.58 8.07
C GLU A 59 1.09 45.33 7.65
N ASP A 60 0.62 45.26 6.40
CA ASP A 60 -0.08 44.09 5.86
C ASP A 60 0.81 42.84 5.88
N ALA A 61 2.11 43.01 5.60
CA ALA A 61 3.07 41.90 5.61
C ALA A 61 3.27 41.36 7.02
N ILE A 62 3.45 42.24 8.02
CA ILE A 62 3.59 41.86 9.43
C ILE A 62 2.34 41.13 9.92
N GLN A 63 1.13 41.59 9.56
CA GLN A 63 -0.11 40.93 9.94
C GLN A 63 -0.19 39.48 9.42
N VAL A 64 0.34 39.20 8.23
CA VAL A 64 0.41 37.83 7.69
C VAL A 64 1.48 37.01 8.41
N VAL A 65 2.64 37.60 8.66
CA VAL A 65 3.74 36.95 9.39
C VAL A 65 3.29 36.47 10.77
N GLU A 66 2.55 37.31 11.50
CA GLU A 66 1.97 36.98 12.81
C GLU A 66 0.95 35.83 12.75
N GLN A 67 0.32 35.59 11.61
CA GLN A 67 -0.61 34.47 11.41
C GLN A 67 0.09 33.17 10.99
N ILE A 68 1.37 33.22 10.59
CA ILE A 68 2.11 32.04 10.13
C ILE A 68 3.12 31.61 11.19
N LEU A 69 4.04 32.51 11.59
CA LEU A 69 5.19 32.15 12.42
C LEU A 69 4.83 31.47 13.75
N PRO A 70 3.80 31.89 14.52
CA PRO A 70 3.53 31.27 15.82
C PRO A 70 3.15 29.79 15.76
N PHE A 71 2.71 29.29 14.60
CA PHE A 71 2.37 27.87 14.41
C PHE A 71 3.61 26.97 14.27
N PHE A 72 4.78 27.53 13.94
CA PHE A 72 6.01 26.77 13.72
C PHE A 72 6.94 26.90 14.93
N ARG A 73 7.13 25.80 15.68
CA ARG A 73 7.96 25.79 16.91
C ARG A 73 9.03 24.68 16.91
N PRO A 74 9.98 24.62 15.98
CA PRO A 74 10.14 25.23 14.65
C PRO A 74 9.44 24.43 13.54
N GLU A 75 8.75 23.37 13.91
CA GLU A 75 8.00 22.50 13.03
C GLU A 75 6.51 22.46 13.41
N TRP A 76 5.69 22.19 12.41
CA TRP A 76 4.27 21.89 12.55
C TRP A 76 4.01 20.54 11.90
N THR A 77 3.40 19.62 12.65
CA THR A 77 3.20 18.24 12.20
C THR A 77 1.72 18.00 11.93
N ASN A 78 1.40 17.62 10.69
CA ASN A 78 0.05 17.28 10.27
C ASN A 78 -0.08 15.79 9.98
N THR A 79 -1.14 15.17 10.50
CA THR A 79 -1.46 13.76 10.23
C THR A 79 -2.26 13.64 8.94
N VAL A 80 -1.77 12.87 7.97
CA VAL A 80 -2.37 12.69 6.64
C VAL A 80 -2.54 11.22 6.31
N LYS A 81 -3.66 10.89 5.67
CA LYS A 81 -3.88 9.57 5.09
C LYS A 81 -3.30 9.50 3.68
N LEU A 82 -1.99 9.22 3.57
CA LEU A 82 -1.26 9.23 2.29
C LEU A 82 -1.69 8.13 1.32
N VAL A 83 -2.09 6.96 1.85
CA VAL A 83 -2.57 5.83 1.04
C VAL A 83 -3.94 5.40 1.57
N PRO A 84 -5.05 5.97 1.03
CA PRO A 84 -6.39 5.71 1.53
C PRO A 84 -6.76 4.22 1.55
N GLU A 85 -6.29 3.47 0.55
CA GLU A 85 -6.55 2.02 0.39
C GLU A 85 -5.95 1.14 1.51
N MET A 86 -4.88 1.61 2.16
CA MET A 86 -4.18 0.89 3.24
C MET A 86 -4.69 1.29 4.64
N GLY A 87 -5.48 2.36 4.75
CA GLY A 87 -6.05 2.78 6.04
C GLY A 87 -5.03 3.40 7.02
N GLN A 88 -3.79 3.63 6.60
CA GLN A 88 -2.71 4.09 7.48
C GLN A 88 -2.66 5.63 7.54
N TYR A 89 -2.44 6.15 8.74
CA TYR A 89 -2.22 7.56 9.02
C TYR A 89 -0.72 7.80 9.22
N PHE A 90 -0.21 8.88 8.63
CA PHE A 90 1.19 9.25 8.73
C PHE A 90 1.30 10.70 9.16
N ASP A 91 2.21 10.95 10.10
CA ASP A 91 2.54 12.29 10.54
C ASP A 91 3.61 12.87 9.62
N VAL A 92 3.30 14.03 9.03
CA VAL A 92 4.18 14.75 8.10
C VAL A 92 4.61 16.05 8.76
N PRO A 93 5.83 16.12 9.31
CA PRO A 93 6.38 17.36 9.84
C PRO A 93 6.71 18.35 8.73
N THR A 94 6.31 19.60 8.90
CA THR A 94 6.70 20.74 8.06
C THR A 94 7.53 21.69 8.90
N VAL A 95 8.78 21.90 8.51
CA VAL A 95 9.74 22.74 9.23
C VAL A 95 9.85 24.08 8.50
N LEU A 96 9.70 25.19 9.20
CA LEU A 96 10.09 26.50 8.66
C LEU A 96 11.61 26.65 8.81
N THR A 97 12.33 26.77 7.70
CA THR A 97 13.80 26.90 7.71
C THR A 97 14.23 28.34 7.94
N ASP A 98 13.63 29.26 7.19
CA ASP A 98 13.97 30.67 7.21
C ASP A 98 12.87 31.53 6.59
N MET A 99 12.97 32.84 6.85
CA MET A 99 12.14 33.87 6.25
C MET A 99 13.04 35.03 5.82
N SER A 100 12.94 35.45 4.56
CA SER A 100 13.65 36.61 4.01
C SER A 100 12.68 37.70 3.58
N ILE A 101 13.13 38.95 3.67
CA ILE A 101 12.36 40.14 3.31
C ILE A 101 13.15 40.90 2.24
N GLU A 102 12.50 41.22 1.13
CA GLU A 102 13.03 42.03 0.04
C GLU A 102 12.11 43.23 -0.21
N ASP A 103 12.70 44.42 -0.29
CA ASP A 103 11.99 45.66 -0.61
C ASP A 103 12.60 46.25 -1.88
N THR A 104 11.90 46.06 -3.00
CA THR A 104 12.36 46.58 -4.29
C THR A 104 12.05 48.08 -4.36
N TYR A 105 13.06 48.89 -4.09
CA TYR A 105 13.00 50.35 -4.28
C TYR A 105 13.56 50.71 -5.66
N GLU A 106 12.73 50.63 -6.70
CA GLU A 106 13.10 51.10 -8.04
C GLU A 106 12.83 52.62 -8.15
N ALA A 107 13.80 53.37 -8.69
CA ALA A 107 13.77 54.85 -8.77
C ALA A 107 12.86 55.43 -9.87
N ASP A 108 12.07 54.60 -10.55
CA ASP A 108 11.21 55.02 -11.67
C ASP A 108 9.76 55.24 -11.21
N PHE A 109 9.20 56.42 -11.49
CA PHE A 109 7.89 56.88 -11.04
C PHE A 109 6.71 56.03 -11.56
N GLN A 110 6.94 55.10 -12.49
CA GLN A 110 5.92 54.24 -13.10
C GLN A 110 5.77 52.87 -12.43
N ALA A 111 6.78 52.37 -11.70
CA ALA A 111 6.74 51.05 -11.08
C ALA A 111 6.15 51.10 -9.67
N ARG A 112 5.13 50.28 -9.40
CA ARG A 112 4.51 50.19 -8.06
C ARG A 112 5.43 49.38 -7.14
N ARG A 113 5.88 49.99 -6.03
CA ARG A 113 6.64 49.33 -4.96
C ARG A 113 5.87 48.11 -4.42
N ALA A 114 6.58 47.00 -4.25
CA ALA A 114 6.07 45.81 -3.60
C ALA A 114 7.12 45.29 -2.62
N ILE A 115 6.65 44.88 -1.43
CA ILE A 115 7.50 44.23 -0.43
C ILE A 115 7.25 42.74 -0.57
N ILE A 116 8.32 41.97 -0.71
CA ILE A 116 8.28 40.52 -0.92
C ILE A 116 8.80 39.84 0.34
N TYR A 117 7.97 38.97 0.93
CA TYR A 117 8.36 38.08 2.00
C TYR A 117 8.46 36.68 1.43
N THR A 118 9.58 36.01 1.65
CA THR A 118 9.77 34.61 1.26
C THR A 118 9.91 33.77 2.50
N PHE A 119 9.07 32.75 2.63
CA PHE A 119 9.15 31.76 3.69
C PHE A 119 9.58 30.44 3.07
N ASN A 120 10.65 29.85 3.60
CA ASN A 120 11.17 28.59 3.14
C ASN A 120 10.78 27.48 4.11
N PHE A 121 10.14 26.44 3.58
CA PHE A 121 9.67 25.29 4.32
C PHE A 121 10.34 24.02 3.81
N THR A 122 10.59 23.10 4.73
CA THR A 122 10.96 21.72 4.40
C THR A 122 9.88 20.78 4.91
N VAL A 123 9.11 20.20 3.98
CA VAL A 123 8.10 19.18 4.28
C VAL A 123 8.77 17.81 4.26
N LYS A 124 8.69 17.10 5.38
CA LYS A 124 9.26 15.77 5.58
C LYS A 124 8.32 14.68 5.03
N GLY A 125 8.16 14.65 3.71
CA GLY A 125 7.26 13.76 2.99
C GLY A 125 7.66 12.28 2.98
N LEU A 126 6.66 11.43 2.74
CA LEU A 126 6.80 9.98 2.54
C LEU A 126 6.14 9.61 1.21
N LEU A 127 6.91 9.02 0.30
CA LEU A 127 6.41 8.56 -1.00
C LEU A 127 6.22 7.05 -0.97
N PHE A 128 5.10 6.57 -1.52
CA PHE A 128 4.78 5.15 -1.54
C PHE A 128 4.82 4.59 -2.95
N GLY A 129 5.27 3.33 -3.06
CA GLY A 129 5.09 2.54 -4.26
C GLY A 129 3.62 2.13 -4.47
N PRO A 130 3.30 1.55 -5.65
CA PRO A 130 1.95 1.10 -5.95
C PRO A 130 1.47 0.02 -4.98
N VAL A 131 0.17 0.02 -4.70
CA VAL A 131 -0.49 -1.03 -3.89
C VAL A 131 -0.74 -2.25 -4.77
N SER A 132 -0.16 -3.39 -4.40
CA SER A 132 -0.42 -4.66 -5.06
C SER A 132 -1.65 -5.34 -4.46
N LYS A 133 -2.55 -5.83 -5.31
CA LYS A 133 -3.74 -6.58 -4.92
C LYS A 133 -3.53 -8.05 -5.29
N LYS A 134 -3.60 -8.95 -4.32
CA LYS A 134 -3.54 -10.41 -4.54
C LYS A 134 -4.81 -11.07 -4.01
N GLY A 135 -5.36 -12.01 -4.78
CA GLY A 135 -6.46 -12.85 -4.33
C GLY A 135 -6.04 -13.73 -3.15
N ILE A 136 -6.97 -14.01 -2.25
CA ILE A 136 -6.74 -14.92 -1.14
C ILE A 136 -6.84 -16.36 -1.65
N ILE A 137 -5.89 -17.20 -1.26
CA ILE A 137 -5.93 -18.64 -1.56
C ILE A 137 -6.94 -19.29 -0.60
N ARG A 138 -7.99 -19.90 -1.16
CA ARG A 138 -9.06 -20.53 -0.38
C ARG A 138 -9.12 -22.05 -0.54
N ARG A 139 -8.40 -22.60 -1.52
CA ARG A 139 -8.36 -24.04 -1.81
C ARG A 139 -6.99 -24.40 -2.37
N THR A 140 -6.41 -25.46 -1.82
CA THR A 140 -5.19 -26.08 -2.34
C THR A 140 -5.49 -27.52 -2.69
N LEU A 141 -5.05 -27.97 -3.86
CA LEU A 141 -5.19 -29.34 -4.33
C LEU A 141 -3.79 -29.94 -4.47
N ILE A 142 -3.58 -31.12 -3.89
CA ILE A 142 -2.35 -31.89 -4.04
C ILE A 142 -2.74 -33.20 -4.72
N ASP A 143 -2.27 -33.36 -5.95
CA ASP A 143 -2.58 -34.51 -6.80
C ASP A 143 -1.39 -35.47 -6.82
N PHE A 144 -1.68 -36.74 -6.52
CA PHE A 144 -0.72 -37.83 -6.60
C PHE A 144 -1.00 -38.62 -7.86
N THR A 145 -0.06 -38.54 -8.81
CA THR A 145 -0.13 -39.27 -10.08
C THR A 145 0.95 -40.36 -10.15
N ILE A 146 0.54 -41.59 -10.42
CA ILE A 146 1.42 -42.70 -10.81
C ILE A 146 1.42 -42.72 -12.35
N PRO A 147 2.57 -42.52 -13.02
CA PRO A 147 2.64 -42.59 -14.47
C PRO A 147 2.32 -44.01 -14.97
N SER A 148 1.51 -44.15 -16.04
CA SER A 148 1.23 -45.46 -16.62
C SER A 148 2.49 -46.00 -17.31
N ALA A 149 2.92 -47.21 -16.95
CA ALA A 149 3.92 -47.93 -17.73
C ALA A 149 3.26 -48.46 -19.02
N ASN A 150 3.84 -48.15 -20.18
CA ASN A 150 3.48 -48.87 -21.40
C ASN A 150 4.04 -50.30 -21.31
N ASN A 151 3.18 -51.29 -21.07
CA ASN A 151 3.55 -52.71 -21.12
C ASN A 151 3.77 -53.17 -22.57
N SER A 152 4.84 -52.72 -23.22
CA SER A 152 5.32 -53.37 -24.46
C SER A 152 6.82 -53.60 -24.53
N THR A 153 7.64 -52.93 -23.73
CA THR A 153 9.04 -53.32 -23.52
C THR A 153 9.50 -52.80 -22.18
N GLY A 154 10.01 -53.68 -21.32
CA GLY A 154 10.32 -53.38 -19.92
C GLY A 154 11.16 -52.12 -19.72
N ASP A 155 10.88 -51.47 -18.59
CA ASP A 155 11.66 -50.41 -17.96
C ASP A 155 11.73 -49.06 -18.70
N GLN A 156 10.64 -48.27 -18.60
CA GLN A 156 10.71 -46.82 -18.74
C GLN A 156 9.68 -46.16 -17.79
N ILE A 157 10.15 -45.64 -16.65
CA ILE A 157 9.38 -44.69 -15.84
C ILE A 157 9.23 -43.42 -16.67
N ARG A 158 8.09 -43.23 -17.31
CA ARG A 158 7.77 -41.97 -18.01
C ARG A 158 7.40 -40.90 -16.99
N ALA A 159 7.74 -39.64 -17.26
CA ALA A 159 7.14 -38.52 -16.54
C ALA A 159 5.62 -38.60 -16.70
N ALA A 160 4.88 -38.40 -15.60
CA ALA A 160 3.42 -38.40 -15.62
C ALA A 160 2.91 -37.50 -16.74
N SER A 161 2.11 -38.07 -17.64
CA SER A 161 1.52 -37.30 -18.71
C SER A 161 0.47 -36.37 -18.11
N PRO A 162 0.35 -35.10 -18.54
CA PRO A 162 -0.75 -34.23 -18.11
C PRO A 162 -2.14 -34.81 -18.39
N LEU A 163 -2.22 -35.84 -19.26
CA LEU A 163 -3.44 -36.56 -19.64
C LEU A 163 -3.83 -37.67 -18.65
N GLU A 164 -2.95 -38.03 -17.71
CA GLU A 164 -3.22 -39.03 -16.67
C GLU A 164 -3.78 -38.33 -15.43
N GLY A 165 -5.05 -38.59 -15.10
CA GLY A 165 -5.67 -38.05 -13.89
C GLY A 165 -5.02 -38.60 -12.61
N PRO A 166 -5.21 -37.92 -11.46
CA PRO A 166 -4.62 -38.36 -10.19
C PRO A 166 -5.24 -39.68 -9.70
N GLN A 167 -4.44 -40.52 -9.05
CA GLN A 167 -4.90 -41.72 -8.32
C GLN A 167 -5.31 -41.37 -6.89
N ALA A 168 -4.75 -40.30 -6.32
CA ALA A 168 -5.19 -39.75 -5.05
C ALA A 168 -5.12 -38.22 -5.08
N ARG A 169 -6.06 -37.57 -4.40
CA ARG A 169 -6.11 -36.12 -4.24
C ARG A 169 -6.29 -35.77 -2.78
N VAL A 170 -5.50 -34.81 -2.32
CA VAL A 170 -5.67 -34.17 -1.03
C VAL A 170 -6.15 -32.75 -1.27
N THR A 171 -7.35 -32.44 -0.79
CA THR A 171 -7.95 -31.11 -0.88
C THR A 171 -7.87 -30.43 0.47
N ILE A 172 -7.26 -29.25 0.52
CA ILE A 172 -7.16 -28.44 1.73
C ILE A 172 -8.03 -27.20 1.55
N THR A 173 -9.00 -27.01 2.44
CA THR A 173 -9.91 -25.86 2.47
C THR A 173 -10.07 -25.31 3.91
N PRO A 174 -10.40 -24.02 4.08
CA PRO A 174 -10.74 -23.49 5.39
C PRO A 174 -12.08 -24.08 5.87
N GLY A 175 -12.11 -24.51 7.13
CA GLY A 175 -13.29 -25.09 7.78
C GLY A 175 -13.80 -24.19 8.91
N LEU A 176 -15.04 -23.72 8.80
CA LEU A 176 -15.70 -22.92 9.83
C LEU A 176 -17.15 -23.37 10.00
N LEU A 177 -17.57 -23.69 11.21
CA LEU A 177 -18.98 -24.01 11.49
C LEU A 177 -19.83 -22.74 11.46
N ALA A 178 -21.14 -22.89 11.27
CA ALA A 178 -22.09 -21.77 11.28
C ALA A 178 -22.09 -20.98 12.62
N ASN A 179 -21.64 -21.60 13.71
CA ASN A 179 -21.48 -20.97 15.02
C ASN A 179 -20.14 -20.22 15.19
N GLY A 180 -19.31 -20.12 14.14
CA GLY A 180 -18.03 -19.42 14.16
C GLY A 180 -16.87 -20.21 14.76
N SER A 181 -17.07 -21.47 15.15
CA SER A 181 -15.99 -22.33 15.64
C SER A 181 -15.20 -22.98 14.48
N PRO A 182 -13.87 -23.12 14.61
CA PRO A 182 -13.06 -23.81 13.60
C PRO A 182 -13.45 -25.29 13.51
N THR A 183 -13.39 -25.87 12.31
CA THR A 183 -13.63 -27.30 12.07
C THR A 183 -12.60 -27.86 11.09
N SER A 184 -12.30 -29.15 11.24
CA SER A 184 -11.54 -29.94 10.25
C SER A 184 -12.44 -30.77 9.33
N ASN A 185 -13.76 -30.73 9.54
CA ASN A 185 -14.73 -31.40 8.69
C ASN A 185 -15.28 -30.43 7.63
N SER A 186 -14.92 -30.67 6.37
CA SER A 186 -15.32 -29.86 5.20
C SER A 186 -16.84 -29.86 4.98
N SER A 187 -17.52 -30.97 5.24
CA SER A 187 -18.96 -31.13 5.00
C SER A 187 -19.82 -30.38 6.01
N ALA A 188 -19.29 -30.14 7.22
CA ALA A 188 -19.94 -29.34 8.25
C ALA A 188 -19.60 -27.84 8.14
N SER A 189 -18.68 -27.48 7.25
CA SER A 189 -18.24 -26.09 7.08
C SER A 189 -19.28 -25.26 6.34
N VAL A 190 -19.40 -23.99 6.70
CA VAL A 190 -20.04 -23.00 5.84
C VAL A 190 -19.26 -22.86 4.53
N ALA A 191 -19.93 -22.30 3.52
CA ALA A 191 -19.35 -22.15 2.20
C ALA A 191 -17.98 -21.44 2.23
N VAL A 192 -17.02 -22.06 1.54
CA VAL A 192 -15.98 -21.42 0.74
C VAL A 192 -15.86 -19.92 0.94
N THR A 193 -16.75 -19.22 0.26
CA THR A 193 -16.84 -17.78 0.02
C THR A 193 -17.29 -16.94 1.21
N SER A 194 -17.93 -17.52 2.24
CA SER A 194 -18.37 -16.78 3.43
C SER A 194 -17.33 -16.75 4.54
N ILE A 195 -16.27 -17.55 4.44
CA ILE A 195 -15.17 -17.57 5.43
C ILE A 195 -14.19 -16.43 5.14
N ASN A 196 -14.09 -15.45 6.02
CA ASN A 196 -13.19 -14.32 5.82
C ASN A 196 -11.75 -14.68 6.20
N ALA A 197 -10.77 -13.99 5.62
CA ALA A 197 -9.36 -14.21 5.94
C ALA A 197 -9.00 -13.87 7.39
N ASN A 198 -9.81 -13.04 8.07
CA ASN A 198 -9.67 -12.72 9.48
C ASN A 198 -10.51 -13.61 10.40
N SER A 199 -11.27 -14.58 9.87
CA SER A 199 -12.02 -15.54 10.67
C SER A 199 -11.09 -16.57 11.30
N THR A 200 -11.40 -17.02 12.52
CA THR A 200 -10.69 -18.10 13.20
C THR A 200 -11.16 -19.47 12.65
N TYR A 201 -10.81 -19.77 11.40
CA TYR A 201 -11.14 -21.04 10.75
C TYR A 201 -10.12 -22.14 11.08
N GLY A 202 -10.56 -23.40 11.00
CA GLY A 202 -9.70 -24.59 11.01
C GLY A 202 -9.31 -24.99 9.58
N TYR A 203 -8.51 -26.05 9.45
CA TYR A 203 -8.17 -26.63 8.15
C TYR A 203 -8.91 -27.94 7.97
N ALA A 204 -9.78 -28.01 6.97
CA ALA A 204 -10.39 -29.25 6.53
C ALA A 204 -9.52 -29.89 5.45
N ILE A 205 -9.20 -31.17 5.66
CA ILE A 205 -8.32 -31.93 4.79
C ILE A 205 -9.12 -33.15 4.32
N ASP A 206 -9.47 -33.16 3.04
CA ASP A 206 -10.23 -34.23 2.42
C ASP A 206 -9.30 -35.07 1.56
N HIS A 207 -9.38 -36.40 1.74
CA HIS A 207 -8.60 -37.36 0.97
C HIS A 207 -9.54 -38.13 0.06
N GLU A 208 -9.29 -38.06 -1.24
CA GLU A 208 -10.04 -38.79 -2.25
C GLU A 208 -9.10 -39.76 -2.96
N ASN A 209 -9.53 -41.03 -3.09
CA ASN A 209 -8.81 -42.03 -3.86
C ASN A 209 -9.62 -42.40 -5.11
N PHE A 210 -8.95 -42.41 -6.25
CA PHE A 210 -9.55 -42.63 -7.56
C PHE A 210 -9.09 -43.97 -8.12
N PHE A 211 -9.68 -45.06 -7.61
CA PHE A 211 -9.41 -46.43 -8.06
C PHE A 211 -10.34 -46.91 -9.19
N ASP A 212 -11.20 -46.02 -9.70
CA ASP A 212 -12.25 -46.33 -10.67
C ASP A 212 -11.77 -46.33 -12.14
N GLY A 213 -10.49 -46.03 -12.39
CA GLY A 213 -9.88 -46.05 -13.73
C GLY A 213 -10.39 -44.95 -14.67
N LEU A 214 -11.14 -43.96 -14.15
CA LEU A 214 -11.68 -42.86 -14.94
C LEU A 214 -10.65 -41.72 -15.03
N VAL A 215 -10.39 -41.26 -16.26
CA VAL A 215 -9.49 -40.13 -16.52
C VAL A 215 -10.19 -38.81 -16.12
N ARG A 216 -9.77 -38.21 -15.01
CA ARG A 216 -10.25 -36.91 -14.54
C ARG A 216 -9.25 -35.81 -14.94
N HIS A 217 -9.38 -35.31 -16.16
CA HIS A 217 -8.53 -34.24 -16.69
C HIS A 217 -9.11 -32.83 -16.47
N ASN A 218 -10.37 -32.71 -16.05
CA ASN A 218 -11.02 -31.41 -15.95
C ASN A 218 -10.96 -30.88 -14.51
N HIS A 219 -10.15 -29.83 -14.32
CA HIS A 219 -10.37 -28.88 -13.24
C HIS A 219 -11.60 -28.04 -13.61
N ASP A 220 -12.77 -28.39 -13.07
CA ASP A 220 -13.90 -27.47 -13.10
C ASP A 220 -13.50 -26.17 -12.38
N LYS A 221 -13.64 -25.07 -13.12
CA LYS A 221 -13.33 -23.71 -12.68
C LYS A 221 -14.38 -23.19 -11.71
#